data_AF-A0A917I2L8-F1
#
_entry.id   AF-A0A917I2L8-F1
#
_cell.length_a   1.000
_cell.length_b   1.000
_cell.length_c   1.000
_cell.angle_alpha   90.00
_cell.angle_beta   90.00
_cell.angle_gamma   90.00
#
_symmetry.space_group_name_H-M   'P 1'
#
loop_
_entity.id
_entity.type
_entity.pdbx_description
1 polymer ?
#
loop_
_entity_poly.entity_id
_entity_poly.type
_entity_poly.pdbx_seq_one_letter_code
_entity_poly.pdbx_strand_id
1 'polypeptide(L)'
;MVRQATISAVWDANRLRIATDAAGVALWSWNVDTDQIALDEQAQRMWRLPPSDDVITFEDLSARIHPKDLDRVRAAFSATRDKPGSYEIDFRILDGKDIR
;
A
#
# COMPACT_ATOMS: atom_id res chain seq x y z
N MET A 1 19.58 32.97 31.62
CA MET A 1 18.55 31.93 31.79
C MET A 1 17.99 31.62 30.41
N VAL A 2 18.55 30.63 29.71
CA VAL A 2 18.17 30.30 28.33
C VAL A 2 16.98 29.34 28.39
N ARG A 3 15.82 29.78 27.89
CA ARG A 3 14.67 28.91 27.66
C ARG A 3 15.03 27.97 26.51
N GLN A 4 15.30 26.70 26.82
CA GLN A 4 15.27 25.65 25.81
C GLN A 4 13.84 25.52 25.31
N ALA A 5 13.58 26.01 24.10
CA ALA A 5 12.37 25.67 23.37
C ALA A 5 12.49 24.20 22.99
N THR A 6 11.75 23.34 23.67
CA THR A 6 11.58 21.95 23.28
C THR A 6 10.95 21.96 21.90
N ILE A 7 11.71 21.58 20.86
CA ILE A 7 11.16 21.34 19.53
C ILE A 7 10.22 20.15 19.69
N SER A 8 8.92 20.43 19.84
CA SER A 8 7.90 19.39 19.76
C SER A 8 8.07 18.72 18.40
N ALA A 9 8.19 17.39 18.37
CA ALA A 9 8.33 16.66 17.12
C ALA A 9 7.21 17.10 16.17
N VAL A 10 7.59 17.70 15.04
CA VAL A 10 6.66 18.28 14.08
C VAL A 10 5.86 17.18 13.35
N TRP A 11 6.22 15.92 13.54
CA TRP A 11 5.60 14.78 12.87
C TRP A 11 4.92 13.85 13.86
N ASP A 12 3.66 13.54 13.56
CA ASP A 12 2.86 12.50 14.19
C ASP A 12 2.04 11.77 13.11
N ALA A 13 1.38 10.68 13.48
CA ALA A 13 0.58 9.89 12.55
C ALA A 13 -0.55 10.71 11.88
N ASN A 14 -1.12 11.70 12.58
CA ASN A 14 -2.19 12.51 12.04
C ASN A 14 -1.68 13.50 10.97
N ARG A 15 -0.53 14.14 11.20
CA ARG A 15 0.12 15.01 10.21
C ARG A 15 0.59 14.23 8.99
N LEU A 16 1.10 13.01 9.16
CA LEU A 16 1.41 12.13 8.05
C LEU A 16 0.15 11.82 7.22
N ARG A 17 -0.94 11.40 7.88
CA ARG A 17 -2.21 11.10 7.20
C ARG A 17 -2.76 12.30 6.42
N ILE A 18 -2.70 13.50 6.99
CA ILE A 18 -3.14 14.73 6.30
C ILE A 18 -2.27 15.00 5.07
N ALA A 19 -0.94 14.85 5.19
CA ALA A 19 -0.02 15.10 4.10
C ALA A 19 -0.20 14.09 2.95
N THR A 20 -0.37 12.80 3.25
CA THR A 20 -0.57 11.77 2.22
C THR A 20 -1.92 11.90 1.55
N ASP A 21 -2.98 12.22 2.30
CA ASP A 21 -4.32 12.48 1.76
C ASP A 21 -4.31 13.68 0.79
N ALA A 22 -3.70 14.80 1.20
CA ALA A 22 -3.58 15.99 0.36
C ALA A 22 -2.72 15.76 -0.91
N ALA A 23 -1.72 14.88 -0.83
CA ALA A 23 -0.86 14.53 -1.95
C ALA A 23 -1.44 13.43 -2.86
N GLY A 24 -2.56 12.80 -2.47
CA GLY A 24 -3.10 11.64 -3.18
C GLY A 24 -2.21 10.39 -3.10
N VAL A 25 -1.40 10.28 -2.03
CA VAL A 25 -0.53 9.12 -1.79
C VAL A 25 -1.30 8.07 -1.00
N ALA A 26 -1.34 6.85 -1.56
CA ALA A 26 -1.92 5.68 -0.91
C ALA A 26 -0.83 4.88 -0.19
N LEU A 27 -1.03 4.56 1.09
CA LEU A 27 -0.11 3.77 1.89
C LEU A 27 -0.56 2.32 2.01
N TRP A 28 0.41 1.41 1.98
CA TRP A 28 0.20 0.00 2.24
C TRP A 28 1.42 -0.61 2.93
N SER A 29 1.21 -1.74 3.60
CA SER A 29 2.27 -2.60 4.09
C SER A 29 1.85 -4.05 3.97
N TRP A 30 2.82 -4.94 3.75
CA TRP A 30 2.58 -6.37 3.65
C TRP A 30 3.47 -7.11 4.64
N ASN A 31 2.87 -7.92 5.49
CA ASN A 31 3.57 -8.91 6.30
C ASN A 31 3.71 -10.19 5.47
N VAL A 32 4.92 -10.43 4.96
CA VAL A 32 5.24 -11.57 4.09
C VAL A 32 5.16 -12.94 4.79
N ASP A 33 5.22 -12.97 6.12
CA ASP A 33 5.18 -14.21 6.89
C ASP A 33 3.74 -14.63 7.22
N THR A 34 2.85 -13.67 7.45
CA THR A 34 1.43 -13.93 7.72
C THR A 34 0.51 -13.69 6.52
N ASP A 35 1.07 -13.23 5.41
CA ASP A 35 0.37 -12.79 4.19
C ASP A 35 -0.71 -11.72 4.44
N GLN A 36 -0.47 -10.82 5.39
CA GLN A 36 -1.43 -9.77 5.75
C GLN A 36 -1.05 -8.45 5.12
N ILE A 37 -1.98 -7.84 4.38
CA ILE A 37 -1.84 -6.53 3.78
C ILE A 37 -2.68 -5.52 4.54
N ALA A 38 -2.02 -4.50 5.07
CA ALA A 38 -2.70 -3.33 5.62
C ALA A 38 -2.74 -2.22 4.57
N LEU A 39 -3.92 -1.67 4.34
CA LEU A 39 -4.19 -0.59 3.41
C LEU A 39 -4.78 0.60 4.16
N ASP A 40 -4.32 1.81 3.85
CA ASP A 40 -5.04 3.01 4.27
C ASP A 40 -6.33 3.22 3.44
N GLU A 41 -7.11 4.24 3.81
CA GLU A 41 -8.38 4.51 3.12
C GLU A 41 -8.20 4.85 1.63
N GLN A 42 -7.09 5.51 1.26
CA GLN A 42 -6.80 5.87 -0.13
C GLN A 42 -6.48 4.62 -0.96
N ALA A 43 -5.66 3.70 -0.42
CA ALA A 43 -5.35 2.44 -1.04
C ALA A 43 -6.60 1.55 -1.18
N GLN A 44 -7.46 1.48 -0.17
CA GLN A 44 -8.74 0.76 -0.26
C GLN A 44 -9.63 1.31 -1.37
N ARG A 45 -9.73 2.64 -1.50
CA ARG A 45 -10.44 3.30 -2.60
C ARG A 45 -9.83 2.98 -3.96
N MET A 46 -8.49 3.02 -4.06
CA MET A 46 -7.74 2.71 -5.28
C MET A 46 -8.02 1.27 -5.75
N TRP A 47 -8.02 0.30 -4.82
CA TRP A 47 -8.30 -1.11 -5.10
C TRP A 47 -9.79 -1.47 -5.21
N ARG A 48 -10.69 -0.52 -4.95
CA ARG A 48 -12.15 -0.70 -4.89
C ARG A 48 -12.55 -1.91 -4.04
N LEU A 49 -11.91 -2.03 -2.88
CA LEU A 49 -12.26 -3.06 -1.93
C LEU A 49 -13.59 -2.69 -1.25
N PRO A 50 -14.53 -3.64 -1.10
CA PRO A 50 -15.66 -3.41 -0.22
C PRO A 50 -15.12 -3.20 1.20
N PRO A 51 -15.81 -2.40 2.04
CA PRO A 51 -15.53 -2.38 3.47
C PRO A 51 -15.62 -3.81 3.99
N SER A 52 -14.51 -4.33 4.50
CA SER A 52 -14.44 -5.64 5.13
C SER A 52 -13.58 -5.54 6.37
N ASP A 53 -14.02 -6.24 7.42
CA ASP A 53 -13.21 -6.47 8.62
C ASP A 53 -12.23 -7.64 8.43
N ASP A 54 -12.30 -8.33 7.27
CA ASP A 54 -11.43 -9.44 6.94
C ASP A 54 -10.00 -8.95 6.63
N VAL A 55 -9.05 -9.82 6.95
CA VAL A 55 -7.64 -9.63 6.62
C VAL A 55 -7.45 -9.74 5.11
N ILE A 56 -6.88 -8.71 4.50
CA ILE A 56 -6.57 -8.69 3.06
C ILE A 56 -5.26 -9.46 2.84
N THR A 57 -5.27 -10.39 1.89
CA THR A 57 -4.08 -11.16 1.48
C THR A 57 -3.51 -10.66 0.16
N PHE A 58 -2.30 -11.13 -0.20
CA PHE A 58 -1.76 -10.89 -1.53
C PHE A 58 -2.68 -11.43 -2.62
N GLU A 59 -3.26 -12.62 -2.42
CA GLU A 59 -4.13 -13.23 -3.43
C GLU A 59 -5.39 -12.39 -3.68
N ASP A 60 -5.99 -11.81 -2.63
CA ASP A 60 -7.17 -10.92 -2.73
C ASP A 60 -6.92 -9.70 -3.62
N LEU A 61 -5.73 -9.09 -3.52
CA LEU A 61 -5.33 -7.98 -4.39
C LEU A 61 -4.97 -8.48 -5.79
N SER A 62 -4.24 -9.59 -5.88
CA SER A 62 -3.78 -10.14 -7.16
C SER A 62 -4.94 -10.58 -8.07
N ALA A 63 -6.06 -10.99 -7.49
CA ALA A 63 -7.30 -11.31 -8.21
C ALA A 63 -7.88 -10.11 -8.99
N ARG A 64 -7.46 -8.90 -8.64
CA ARG A 64 -7.86 -7.64 -9.29
C ARG A 64 -6.81 -7.14 -10.28
N ILE A 65 -5.66 -7.80 -10.40
CA ILE A 65 -4.62 -7.43 -11.35
C ILE A 65 -4.97 -7.99 -12.73
N HIS A 66 -4.66 -7.22 -13.77
CA HIS A 66 -4.88 -7.68 -15.14
C HIS A 66 -4.08 -8.98 -15.41
N PRO A 67 -4.68 -10.03 -16.01
CA PRO A 67 -4.02 -11.34 -16.15
C PRO A 67 -2.65 -11.32 -16.84
N LYS A 68 -2.45 -10.40 -17.78
CA LYS A 68 -1.15 -10.22 -18.47
C LYS A 68 -0.03 -9.64 -17.57
N ASP A 69 -0.35 -9.10 -16.41
CA ASP A 69 0.62 -8.56 -15.45
C ASP A 69 0.85 -9.49 -14.25
N LEU A 70 -0.04 -10.45 -14.00
CA LEU A 70 -0.08 -11.26 -12.78
C LEU A 70 1.24 -12.02 -12.52
N ASP A 71 1.78 -12.69 -13.53
CA ASP A 71 3.02 -13.47 -13.39
C ASP A 71 4.21 -12.57 -13.05
N ARG A 72 4.28 -11.39 -13.68
CA ARG A 72 5.33 -10.40 -13.43
C ARG A 72 5.21 -9.83 -12.02
N VAL A 73 4.01 -9.52 -11.56
CA VAL A 73 3.77 -9.03 -10.20
C VAL A 73 4.16 -10.09 -9.17
N ARG A 74 3.70 -11.34 -9.34
CA ARG A 74 4.05 -12.45 -8.43
C ARG A 74 5.56 -12.67 -8.32
N ALA A 75 6.25 -12.73 -9.47
CA ALA A 75 7.70 -12.91 -9.49
C ALA A 75 8.42 -11.79 -8.72
N ALA A 76 7.95 -10.56 -8.87
CA ALA A 76 8.59 -9.42 -8.28
C ALA A 76 8.30 -9.28 -6.77
N PHE A 77 7.10 -9.63 -6.32
CA PHE A 77 6.77 -9.79 -4.89
C PHE A 77 7.55 -10.93 -4.24
N SER A 78 7.77 -12.04 -4.95
CA SER A 78 8.64 -13.13 -4.46
C SER A 78 10.08 -12.64 -4.30
N ALA A 79 10.59 -11.85 -5.25
CA ALA A 79 11.95 -11.34 -5.20
C ALA A 79 12.18 -10.37 -4.01
N THR A 80 11.19 -9.57 -3.62
CA THR A 80 11.29 -8.68 -2.45
C THR A 80 11.37 -9.44 -1.12
N ARG A 81 10.89 -10.69 -1.07
CA ARG A 81 11.05 -11.56 0.10
C ARG A 81 12.50 -12.01 0.26
N ASP A 82 13.16 -12.35 -0.84
CA ASP A 82 14.51 -12.93 -0.82
C ASP A 82 15.61 -11.87 -0.76
N LYS A 83 15.34 -10.66 -1.27
CA LYS A 83 16.32 -9.58 -1.39
C LYS A 83 15.76 -8.28 -0.81
N PRO A 84 16.21 -7.87 0.39
CA PRO A 84 15.89 -6.57 0.95
C PRO A 84 16.33 -5.45 0.01
N GLY A 85 15.45 -4.48 -0.23
CA GLY A 85 15.77 -3.33 -1.07
C GLY A 85 14.52 -2.56 -1.52
N SER A 86 14.74 -1.42 -2.15
CA SER A 86 13.68 -0.69 -2.82
C SER A 86 13.19 -1.46 -4.03
N TYR A 87 11.89 -1.52 -4.20
CA TYR A 87 11.23 -2.15 -5.33
C TYR A 87 10.08 -1.27 -5.79
N GLU A 88 9.89 -1.20 -7.10
CA GLU A 88 8.86 -0.41 -7.76
C GLU A 88 8.31 -1.22 -8.94
N ILE A 89 6.99 -1.17 -9.12
CA ILE A 89 6.32 -1.84 -10.23
C ILE A 89 5.07 -1.09 -10.65
N ASP A 90 4.90 -1.00 -11.96
CA ASP A 90 3.64 -0.58 -12.58
C ASP A 90 2.90 -1.81 -13.10
N PHE A 91 1.60 -1.91 -12.83
CA PHE A 91 0.73 -2.94 -13.35
C PHE A 91 -0.69 -2.42 -13.47
N ARG A 92 -1.49 -3.07 -14.30
CA ARG A 92 -2.89 -2.70 -14.50
C ARG A 92 -3.79 -3.38 -13.49
N ILE A 93 -4.80 -2.68 -13.02
CA ILE A 93 -5.90 -3.23 -12.22
C ILE A 93 -7.18 -3.33 -13.07
N LEU A 94 -8.01 -4.32 -12.77
CA LEU A 94 -9.31 -4.52 -13.36
C LEU A 94 -10.34 -3.69 -12.62
N ASP A 95 -11.09 -2.89 -13.38
CA ASP A 95 -12.17 -2.05 -12.91
C ASP A 95 -13.45 -2.34 -13.70
N GLY A 96 -14.13 -3.43 -13.34
CA GLY A 96 -15.26 -3.93 -14.13
C GLY A 96 -14.81 -4.38 -15.53
N LYS A 97 -15.15 -3.60 -16.56
CA LYS A 97 -14.67 -3.82 -17.95
C LYS A 97 -13.48 -2.92 -18.31
N ASP A 98 -13.15 -1.98 -17.45
CA ASP A 98 -12.10 -1.01 -17.67
C ASP A 98 -10.77 -1.50 -17.09
N ILE A 99 -9.69 -1.02 -17.68
CA ILE A 99 -8.32 -1.31 -17.28
C ILE A 99 -7.73 0.00 -16.81
N ARG A 100 -7.21 0.02 -15.58
CA ARG A 100 -6.61 1.20 -14.97
C ARG A 100 -5.16 0.99 -14.61
#